data_AF-A0A1B8AL68-F1
#
_entry.id   AF-A0A1B8AL68-F1
#
_cell.length_a   1.000
_cell.length_b   1.000
_cell.length_c   1.000
_cell.angle_alpha   90.00
_cell.angle_beta   90.00
_cell.angle_gamma   90.00
#
_symmetry.space_group_name_H-M   'P 1'
#
loop_
_entity.id
_entity.type
_entity.pdbx_description
1 polymer ?
#
loop_
_entity_poly.entity_id
_entity_poly.type
_entity_poly.pdbx_seq_one_letter_code
_entity_poly.pdbx_strand_id
1 'polypeptide(L)'
;MSTVTLMEASATESSAMATCTTAVPGKYGRVPVDACNSNYFFDPSFAANLAFCVLFGLTTTAHLVQAILFKKRFCWVAIMGAAWETIAFAFKTLGSRDQQNITYLTLGQILFLLAPLWINAFVYMGVARMVYFSMPAQKLLGIKAIRMTLLFVWLDVILFLVQGSGGIMLSSTDADSNLIDVGMKVYMAGVALQLAVVLIFTGITVFFYFKLRQLEGGSMGRMKWLIWTMVVVLLLIVTRIVYRLVEFGPGVNAHNALLIHEEYPLGLDATPILIALVLLNIMHPGFVLRGPESEFPKLSRKEKKALKEEKKQAKKARKAGAQEVEELPIDKRSRSSRQVV
;
A
#
# COMPACT_ATOMS: atom_id res chain seq x y z
N MET A 1 -50.80 37.88 34.99
CA MET A 1 -49.79 38.30 34.01
C MET A 1 -48.53 38.62 34.81
N SER A 2 -47.74 37.61 35.14
CA SER A 2 -46.45 37.76 35.84
C SER A 2 -45.53 36.64 35.38
N THR A 3 -44.72 36.94 34.37
CA THR A 3 -43.68 36.08 33.83
C THR A 3 -42.51 36.04 34.81
N VAL A 4 -42.19 34.86 35.34
CA VAL A 4 -40.99 34.61 36.13
C VAL A 4 -39.88 34.20 35.18
N THR A 5 -38.90 35.08 35.03
CA THR A 5 -37.66 34.84 34.28
C THR A 5 -36.73 33.98 35.15
N LEU A 6 -36.57 32.70 34.82
CA LEU A 6 -35.51 31.85 35.38
C LEU A 6 -34.25 32.04 34.51
N MET A 7 -33.21 32.65 35.10
CA MET A 7 -31.86 32.67 34.53
C MET A 7 -31.27 31.26 34.67
N GLU A 8 -31.12 30.55 33.56
CA GLU A 8 -30.27 29.36 33.51
C GLU A 8 -28.81 29.78 33.61
N ALA A 9 -28.16 29.40 34.71
CA ALA A 9 -26.72 29.51 34.84
C ALA A 9 -26.06 28.53 33.85
N SER A 10 -25.48 29.07 32.79
CA SER A 10 -24.61 28.33 31.88
C SER A 10 -23.37 27.89 32.65
N ALA A 11 -23.33 26.62 33.04
CA ALA A 11 -22.12 25.99 33.54
C ALA A 11 -21.15 25.86 32.35
N THR A 12 -20.20 26.79 32.29
CA THR A 12 -19.08 26.71 31.37
C THR A 12 -18.18 25.57 31.87
N GLU A 13 -18.28 24.39 31.25
CA GLU A 13 -17.28 23.34 31.43
C GLU A 13 -15.97 23.83 30.83
N SER A 14 -15.16 24.46 31.68
CA SER A 14 -13.74 24.69 31.42
C SER A 14 -13.08 23.32 31.31
N SER A 15 -12.84 22.89 30.07
CA SER A 15 -11.88 21.83 29.76
C SER A 15 -10.53 22.24 30.35
N ALA A 16 -10.22 21.72 31.53
CA ALA A 16 -8.89 21.80 32.10
C ALA A 16 -7.94 21.06 31.15
N MET A 17 -7.14 21.81 30.39
CA MET A 17 -5.97 21.23 29.72
C MET A 17 -5.15 20.54 30.81
N ALA A 18 -4.99 19.23 30.73
CA ALA A 18 -4.13 18.51 31.64
C ALA A 18 -2.73 19.11 31.55
N THR A 19 -2.30 19.80 32.61
CA THR A 19 -0.95 20.33 32.74
C THR A 19 0.01 19.14 32.83
N CYS A 20 0.48 18.64 31.70
CA CYS A 20 1.55 17.67 31.68
C CYS A 20 2.79 18.31 32.30
N THR A 21 3.63 17.50 32.94
CA THR A 21 4.92 17.97 33.49
C THR A 21 6.07 17.40 32.65
N THR A 22 7.14 18.16 32.52
CA THR A 22 8.36 17.66 31.85
C THR A 22 9.13 16.78 32.83
N ALA A 23 9.36 15.51 32.48
CA ALA A 23 10.02 14.55 33.34
C ALA A 23 11.50 14.38 32.98
N VAL A 24 12.34 14.13 34.00
CA VAL A 24 13.76 13.81 33.80
C VAL A 24 13.88 12.42 33.18
N PRO A 25 14.51 12.26 32.00
CA PRO A 25 14.61 10.95 31.36
C PRO A 25 15.47 9.96 32.16
N GLY A 26 15.02 8.70 32.24
CA GLY A 26 15.80 7.61 32.83
C GLY A 26 16.97 7.16 31.95
N LYS A 27 17.64 6.05 32.34
CA LYS A 27 18.85 5.51 31.67
C LYS A 27 18.73 5.33 30.15
N TYR A 28 17.53 4.99 29.66
CA TYR A 28 17.25 4.78 28.23
C TYR A 28 16.32 5.85 27.64
N GLY A 29 16.23 7.02 28.28
CA GLY A 29 15.35 8.10 27.85
C GLY A 29 13.87 7.91 28.24
N ARG A 30 13.56 6.89 29.05
CA ARG A 30 12.19 6.61 29.49
C ARG A 30 11.66 7.71 30.40
N VAL A 31 10.44 8.16 30.10
CA VAL A 31 9.64 9.09 30.90
C VAL A 31 8.22 8.52 31.07
N PRO A 32 7.45 8.96 32.07
CA PRO A 32 6.02 8.64 32.16
C PRO A 32 5.29 9.03 30.88
N VAL A 33 4.32 8.21 30.43
CA VAL A 33 3.62 8.41 29.14
C VAL A 33 2.76 9.69 29.12
N ASP A 34 2.42 10.22 30.29
CA ASP A 34 1.70 11.46 30.54
C ASP A 34 2.61 12.71 30.61
N ALA A 35 3.94 12.53 30.54
CA ALA A 35 4.89 13.64 30.52
C ALA A 35 4.86 14.38 29.18
N CYS A 36 5.03 15.70 29.19
CA CYS A 36 5.01 16.51 27.95
C CYS A 36 6.11 16.12 26.95
N ASN A 37 7.22 15.57 27.45
CA ASN A 37 8.34 15.09 26.66
C ASN A 37 8.32 13.57 26.41
N SER A 38 7.16 12.93 26.55
CA SER A 38 7.01 11.52 26.16
C SER A 38 6.80 11.40 24.66
N ASN A 39 7.74 10.72 23.98
CA ASN A 39 7.64 10.41 22.56
C ASN A 39 6.88 9.10 22.26
N TYR A 40 6.68 8.27 23.28
CA TYR A 40 6.05 6.96 23.15
C TYR A 40 4.83 6.87 24.08
N PHE A 41 3.78 6.19 23.61
CA PHE A 41 2.59 5.89 24.42
C PHE A 41 2.74 4.59 25.24
N PHE A 42 3.91 3.95 25.15
CA PHE A 42 4.25 2.70 25.81
C PHE A 42 5.76 2.57 25.98
N ASP A 43 6.23 1.59 26.76
CA ASP A 43 7.66 1.29 26.88
C ASP A 43 8.09 0.30 25.78
N PRO A 44 8.80 0.74 24.72
CA PRO A 44 9.19 -0.14 23.62
C PRO A 44 10.15 -1.26 24.06
N SER A 45 9.84 -2.49 23.68
CA SER A 45 10.63 -3.67 24.01
C SER A 45 11.85 -3.81 23.08
N PHE A 46 13.04 -3.69 23.64
CA PHE A 46 14.29 -3.94 22.90
C PHE A 46 14.33 -5.35 22.31
N ALA A 47 13.96 -6.36 23.09
CA ALA A 47 14.05 -7.75 22.67
C ALA A 47 13.08 -8.07 21.52
N ALA A 48 11.85 -7.56 21.60
CA ALA A 48 10.85 -7.80 20.55
C ALA A 48 11.25 -7.09 19.24
N ASN A 49 11.61 -5.81 19.31
CA ASN A 49 12.03 -5.06 18.11
C ASN A 49 13.28 -5.67 17.47
N LEU A 50 14.26 -6.11 18.28
CA LEU A 50 15.46 -6.78 17.77
C LEU A 50 15.13 -8.11 17.09
N ALA A 51 14.21 -8.89 17.66
CA ALA A 51 13.79 -10.16 17.07
C ALA A 51 13.18 -9.94 15.66
N PHE A 52 12.25 -8.98 15.52
CA PHE A 52 11.71 -8.62 14.22
C PHE A 52 12.77 -8.08 13.27
N CYS A 53 13.70 -7.24 13.75
CA CYS A 53 14.82 -6.75 12.95
C CYS A 53 15.65 -7.90 12.35
N VAL A 54 15.98 -8.91 13.16
CA VAL A 54 16.72 -10.10 12.70
C VAL A 54 15.90 -10.90 11.69
N LEU A 55 14.62 -11.14 11.97
CA LEU A 55 13.74 -11.92 11.08
C LEU A 55 13.52 -11.25 9.72
N PHE A 56 13.30 -9.93 9.68
CA PHE A 56 13.24 -9.17 8.44
C PHE A 56 14.60 -9.12 7.74
N GLY A 57 15.71 -9.01 8.48
CA GLY A 57 17.06 -9.04 7.92
C GLY A 57 17.41 -10.37 7.24
N LEU A 58 17.06 -11.49 7.87
CA LEU A 58 17.21 -12.84 7.29
C LEU A 58 16.37 -12.98 6.01
N THR A 59 15.12 -12.52 6.08
CA THR A 59 14.19 -12.53 4.95
C THR A 59 14.67 -11.68 3.78
N THR A 60 15.21 -10.48 4.06
CA THR A 60 15.81 -9.57 3.07
C THR A 60 17.03 -10.21 2.41
N THR A 61 17.89 -10.85 3.20
CA THR A 61 19.08 -11.53 2.71
C THR A 61 18.70 -12.69 1.78
N ALA A 62 17.69 -13.48 2.16
CA ALA A 62 17.18 -14.55 1.30
C ALA A 62 16.64 -14.02 -0.03
N HIS A 63 15.83 -12.93 -0.03
CA HIS A 63 15.35 -12.29 -1.25
C HIS A 63 16.49 -11.77 -2.13
N LEU A 64 17.54 -11.21 -1.52
CA LEU A 64 18.72 -10.71 -2.24
C LEU A 64 19.47 -11.84 -2.94
N VAL A 65 19.73 -12.94 -2.22
CA VAL A 65 20.36 -14.15 -2.79
C VAL A 65 19.50 -14.69 -3.94
N GLN A 66 18.19 -14.80 -3.76
CA GLN A 66 17.26 -15.26 -4.80
C GLN A 66 17.25 -14.33 -6.02
N ALA A 67 17.30 -13.02 -5.83
CA ALA A 67 17.34 -12.06 -6.94
C ALA A 67 18.63 -12.19 -7.77
N ILE A 68 19.77 -12.45 -7.12
CA ILE A 68 21.05 -12.70 -7.80
C ILE A 68 21.00 -14.02 -8.59
N LEU A 69 20.43 -15.07 -8.01
CA LEU A 69 20.32 -16.39 -8.64
C LEU A 69 19.32 -16.42 -9.81
N PHE A 70 18.11 -15.88 -9.62
CA PHE A 70 17.04 -15.93 -10.63
C PHE A 70 17.07 -14.77 -11.64
N LYS A 71 17.82 -13.70 -11.35
CA LYS A 71 18.01 -12.52 -12.22
C LYS A 71 16.70 -11.86 -12.67
N LYS A 72 15.63 -11.96 -11.88
CA LYS A 72 14.32 -11.36 -12.17
C LYS A 72 14.27 -9.94 -11.61
N ARG A 73 14.24 -8.93 -12.50
CA ARG A 73 14.38 -7.53 -12.10
C ARG A 73 13.23 -6.99 -11.25
N PHE A 74 12.04 -7.55 -11.35
CA PHE A 74 10.90 -7.06 -10.57
C PHE A 74 10.96 -7.50 -9.09
N CYS A 75 11.78 -8.50 -8.75
CA CYS A 75 12.00 -8.92 -7.36
C CYS A 75 12.74 -7.87 -6.53
N TRP A 76 13.42 -6.91 -7.17
CA TRP A 76 13.96 -5.74 -6.49
C TRP A 76 12.90 -4.96 -5.72
N VAL A 77 11.64 -4.96 -6.17
CA VAL A 77 10.54 -4.29 -5.47
C VAL A 77 10.26 -4.96 -4.12
N ALA A 78 10.25 -6.29 -4.06
CA ALA A 78 10.09 -7.02 -2.79
C ALA A 78 11.29 -6.83 -1.86
N ILE A 79 12.51 -6.79 -2.40
CA ILE A 79 13.74 -6.52 -1.63
C ILE A 79 13.67 -5.14 -0.97
N MET A 80 13.19 -4.12 -1.69
CA MET A 80 13.03 -2.78 -1.11
C MET A 80 12.06 -2.79 0.06
N GLY A 81 10.91 -3.46 -0.07
CA GLY A 81 9.96 -3.63 1.04
C GLY A 81 10.59 -4.32 2.25
N ALA A 82 11.25 -5.45 2.05
CA ALA A 82 11.90 -6.20 3.13
C ALA A 82 13.05 -5.40 3.80
N ALA A 83 13.83 -4.67 3.01
CA ALA A 83 14.90 -3.82 3.52
C ALA A 83 14.33 -2.67 4.36
N TRP A 84 13.23 -2.05 3.94
CA TRP A 84 12.60 -0.97 4.69
C TRP A 84 12.03 -1.47 6.01
N GLU A 85 11.40 -2.65 6.06
CA GLU A 85 11.00 -3.29 7.33
C GLU A 85 12.23 -3.55 8.24
N THR A 86 13.32 -4.05 7.67
CA THR A 86 14.56 -4.32 8.43
C THR A 86 15.12 -3.03 9.05
N ILE A 87 15.20 -1.94 8.26
CA ILE A 87 15.71 -0.65 8.72
C ILE A 87 14.74 -0.03 9.73
N ALA A 88 13.42 -0.16 9.52
CA ALA A 88 12.41 0.31 10.45
C ALA A 88 12.60 -0.32 11.83
N PHE A 89 12.73 -1.66 11.88
CA PHE A 89 12.94 -2.38 13.13
C PHE A 89 14.34 -2.15 13.73
N ALA A 90 15.36 -1.85 12.93
CA ALA A 90 16.65 -1.39 13.44
C ALA A 90 16.49 -0.06 14.20
N PHE A 91 15.78 0.92 13.62
CA PHE A 91 15.50 2.19 14.29
C PHE A 91 14.60 2.03 15.52
N LYS A 92 13.56 1.18 15.48
CA LYS A 92 12.72 0.89 16.65
C LYS A 92 13.54 0.22 17.77
N THR A 93 14.48 -0.66 17.42
CA THR A 93 15.42 -1.27 18.38
C THR A 93 16.32 -0.23 19.02
N LEU A 94 16.90 0.68 18.24
CA LEU A 94 17.73 1.78 18.77
C LEU A 94 16.89 2.73 19.64
N GLY A 95 15.70 3.11 19.17
CA GLY A 95 14.75 3.97 19.88
C GLY A 95 14.29 3.38 21.22
N SER A 96 14.24 2.05 21.36
CA SER A 96 13.94 1.42 22.65
C SER A 96 14.98 1.70 23.75
N ARG A 97 16.22 2.03 23.35
CA ARG A 97 17.32 2.41 24.27
C ARG A 97 17.60 3.91 24.31
N ASP A 98 16.97 4.68 23.43
CA ASP A 98 17.11 6.13 23.33
C ASP A 98 15.76 6.74 22.97
N GLN A 99 14.82 6.69 23.92
CA GLN A 99 13.41 7.03 23.69
C GLN A 99 13.17 8.53 23.45
N GLN A 100 14.13 9.39 23.82
CA GLN A 100 14.05 10.84 23.60
C GLN A 100 14.50 11.24 22.20
N ASN A 101 15.10 10.32 21.44
CA ASN A 101 15.57 10.59 20.10
C ASN A 101 14.42 10.48 19.07
N ILE A 102 13.85 11.63 18.74
CA ILE A 102 12.74 11.70 17.78
C ILE A 102 13.12 11.15 16.40
N THR A 103 14.40 11.16 16.02
CA THR A 103 14.84 10.67 14.71
C THR A 103 14.64 9.16 14.61
N TYR A 104 14.95 8.40 15.67
CA TYR A 104 14.73 6.96 15.70
C TYR A 104 13.24 6.62 15.65
N LEU A 105 12.41 7.36 16.40
CA LEU A 105 10.96 7.19 16.36
C LEU A 105 10.42 7.48 14.95
N THR A 106 10.71 8.65 14.40
CA THR A 106 10.17 9.11 13.12
C THR A 106 10.63 8.22 11.97
N LEU A 107 11.93 7.91 11.86
CA LEU A 107 12.43 7.04 10.78
C LEU A 107 11.90 5.61 10.92
N GLY A 108 11.87 5.08 12.14
CA GLY A 108 11.30 3.76 12.43
C GLY A 108 9.83 3.68 12.02
N GLN A 109 9.03 4.68 12.38
CA GLN A 109 7.60 4.71 12.09
C GLN A 109 7.31 4.92 10.60
N ILE A 110 7.99 5.88 9.94
CA ILE A 110 7.80 6.15 8.52
C ILE A 110 8.18 4.91 7.69
N LEU A 111 9.37 4.34 7.91
CA LEU A 111 9.78 3.15 7.15
C LEU A 111 8.84 1.96 7.39
N PHE A 112 8.40 1.75 8.64
CA PHE A 112 7.42 0.72 8.98
C PHE A 112 6.12 0.93 8.22
N LEU A 113 5.61 2.16 8.13
CA LEU A 113 4.37 2.48 7.42
C LEU A 113 4.48 2.34 5.89
N LEU A 114 5.63 2.71 5.30
CA LEU A 114 5.80 2.72 3.85
C LEU A 114 6.23 1.37 3.26
N ALA A 115 6.90 0.52 4.04
CA ALA A 115 7.44 -0.75 3.54
C ALA A 115 6.40 -1.68 2.85
N PRO A 116 5.16 -1.84 3.34
CA PRO A 116 4.16 -2.70 2.70
C PRO A 116 3.70 -2.23 1.32
N LEU A 117 3.83 -0.94 0.99
CA LEU A 117 3.48 -0.42 -0.33
C LEU A 117 4.33 -1.11 -1.42
N TRP A 118 5.60 -1.36 -1.11
CA TRP A 118 6.50 -2.11 -1.98
C TRP A 118 6.04 -3.56 -2.15
N ILE A 119 5.59 -4.19 -1.05
CA ILE A 119 5.12 -5.58 -1.07
C ILE A 119 3.82 -5.68 -1.89
N ASN A 120 2.89 -4.75 -1.71
CA ASN A 120 1.65 -4.70 -2.48
C ASN A 120 1.93 -4.48 -3.97
N ALA A 121 2.81 -3.51 -4.30
CA ALA A 121 3.25 -3.27 -5.66
C ALA A 121 3.90 -4.52 -6.29
N PHE A 122 4.73 -5.25 -5.53
CA PHE A 122 5.33 -6.49 -6.00
C PHE A 122 4.28 -7.55 -6.33
N VAL A 123 3.24 -7.71 -5.50
CA VAL A 123 2.15 -8.67 -5.76
C VAL A 123 1.35 -8.26 -7.01
N TYR A 124 1.04 -6.97 -7.17
CA TYR A 124 0.37 -6.45 -8.37
C TYR A 124 1.18 -6.74 -9.64
N MET A 125 2.49 -6.52 -9.56
CA MET A 125 3.44 -6.82 -10.61
C MET A 125 3.57 -8.32 -10.89
N GLY A 126 3.51 -9.15 -9.85
CA GLY A 126 3.55 -10.61 -9.93
C GLY A 126 2.33 -11.16 -10.66
N VAL A 127 1.12 -10.86 -10.15
CA VAL A 127 -0.14 -11.31 -10.74
C VAL A 127 -0.30 -10.79 -12.17
N ALA A 128 0.09 -9.55 -12.47
CA ALA A 128 0.05 -9.06 -13.85
C ALA A 128 0.98 -9.85 -14.79
N ARG A 129 2.19 -10.22 -14.36
CA ARG A 129 3.07 -11.08 -15.18
C ARG A 129 2.48 -12.48 -15.36
N MET A 130 1.82 -12.99 -14.34
CA MET A 130 1.11 -14.27 -14.41
C MET A 130 -0.03 -14.24 -15.42
N VAL A 131 -0.84 -13.17 -15.42
CA VAL A 131 -1.88 -12.94 -16.44
C VAL A 131 -1.27 -12.83 -17.83
N TYR A 132 -0.14 -12.13 -17.97
CA TYR A 132 0.53 -11.96 -19.26
C TYR A 132 1.06 -13.28 -19.82
N PHE A 133 1.65 -14.10 -18.96
CA PHE A 133 2.24 -15.38 -19.33
C PHE A 133 1.18 -16.45 -19.64
N SER A 134 0.10 -16.51 -18.87
CA SER A 134 -0.87 -17.61 -18.94
C SER A 134 -2.12 -17.34 -19.77
N MET A 135 -2.43 -16.08 -20.09
CA MET A 135 -3.63 -15.77 -20.87
C MET A 135 -3.31 -15.62 -22.37
N PRO A 136 -4.00 -16.32 -23.29
CA PRO A 136 -3.77 -16.19 -24.73
C PRO A 136 -3.90 -14.75 -25.27
N ALA A 137 -4.82 -13.97 -24.70
CA ALA A 137 -5.04 -12.56 -25.08
C ALA A 137 -4.21 -11.56 -24.23
N GLN A 138 -3.38 -12.04 -23.28
CA GLN A 138 -2.61 -11.23 -22.33
C GLN A 138 -3.45 -10.19 -21.55
N LYS A 139 -4.75 -10.50 -21.40
CA LYS A 139 -5.78 -9.64 -20.84
C LYS A 139 -6.63 -10.42 -19.86
N LEU A 140 -7.06 -9.74 -18.82
CA LEU A 140 -8.04 -10.21 -17.86
C LEU A 140 -9.11 -9.11 -17.70
N LEU A 141 -10.39 -9.50 -17.71
CA LEU A 141 -11.52 -8.55 -17.65
C LEU A 141 -11.45 -7.41 -18.70
N GLY A 142 -10.93 -7.71 -19.90
CA GLY A 142 -10.75 -6.72 -20.97
C GLY A 142 -9.55 -5.77 -20.78
N ILE A 143 -8.89 -5.81 -19.62
CA ILE A 143 -7.74 -4.97 -19.27
C ILE A 143 -6.44 -5.71 -19.59
N LYS A 144 -5.50 -5.04 -20.27
CA LYS A 144 -4.15 -5.57 -20.52
C LYS A 144 -3.39 -5.69 -19.19
N ALA A 145 -2.66 -6.78 -18.99
CA ALA A 145 -1.94 -7.05 -17.74
C ALA A 145 -1.02 -5.90 -17.29
N ILE A 146 -0.30 -5.28 -18.22
CA ILE A 146 0.59 -4.13 -17.94
C ILE A 146 -0.21 -2.91 -17.42
N ARG A 147 -1.41 -2.67 -17.96
CA ARG A 147 -2.25 -1.55 -17.49
C ARG A 147 -2.84 -1.83 -16.12
N MET A 148 -3.17 -3.09 -15.84
CA MET A 148 -3.66 -3.52 -14.54
C MET A 148 -2.62 -3.20 -13.45
N THR A 149 -1.38 -3.67 -13.59
CA THR A 149 -0.34 -3.37 -12.58
C THR A 149 -0.10 -1.87 -12.42
N LEU A 150 -0.07 -1.09 -13.51
CA LEU A 150 0.11 0.35 -13.43
C LEU A 150 -1.05 1.04 -12.70
N LEU A 151 -2.30 0.65 -12.99
CA LEU A 151 -3.48 1.22 -12.36
C LEU A 151 -3.43 1.04 -10.83
N PHE A 152 -3.26 -0.20 -10.37
CA PHE A 152 -3.30 -0.50 -8.94
C PHE A 152 -2.13 0.10 -8.17
N VAL A 153 -0.91 0.11 -8.73
CA VAL A 153 0.24 0.77 -8.12
C VAL A 153 0.04 2.28 -8.00
N TRP A 154 -0.50 2.94 -9.03
CA TRP A 154 -0.76 4.38 -8.97
C TRP A 154 -1.90 4.73 -8.01
N LEU A 155 -2.94 3.90 -7.93
CA LEU A 155 -3.98 4.06 -6.93
C LEU A 155 -3.39 4.02 -5.52
N ASP A 156 -2.57 3.02 -5.20
CA ASP A 156 -1.89 2.93 -3.90
C ASP A 156 -1.01 4.16 -3.60
N VAL A 157 -0.24 4.63 -4.58
CA VAL A 157 0.61 5.82 -4.41
C VAL A 157 -0.25 7.05 -4.08
N ILE A 158 -1.37 7.25 -4.77
CA ILE A 158 -2.28 8.37 -4.51
C ILE A 158 -2.90 8.24 -3.11
N LEU A 159 -3.36 7.05 -2.74
CA LEU A 159 -3.96 6.79 -1.42
C LEU A 159 -2.97 6.95 -0.28
N PHE A 160 -1.72 6.56 -0.51
CA PHE A 160 -0.63 6.81 0.41
C PHE A 160 -0.34 8.32 0.57
N LEU A 161 -0.37 9.11 -0.51
CA LEU A 161 -0.21 10.56 -0.41
C LEU A 161 -1.34 11.21 0.40
N VAL A 162 -2.58 10.71 0.25
CA VAL A 162 -3.71 11.13 1.10
C VAL A 162 -3.43 10.80 2.57
N GLN A 163 -3.00 9.57 2.88
CA GLN A 163 -2.62 9.21 4.25
C GLN A 163 -1.47 10.07 4.78
N GLY A 164 -0.45 10.34 3.96
CA GLY A 164 0.67 11.21 4.30
C GLY A 164 0.21 12.63 4.66
N SER A 165 -0.72 13.21 3.89
CA SER A 165 -1.31 14.50 4.22
C SER A 165 -2.07 14.48 5.55
N GLY A 166 -2.87 13.44 5.81
CA GLY A 166 -3.55 13.26 7.09
C GLY A 166 -2.58 13.09 8.26
N GLY A 167 -1.50 12.32 8.07
CA GLY A 167 -0.44 12.12 9.07
C GLY A 167 0.36 13.38 9.39
N ILE A 168 0.61 14.25 8.41
CA ILE A 168 1.26 15.55 8.64
C ILE A 168 0.35 16.44 9.50
N MET A 169 -0.96 16.48 9.21
CA MET A 169 -1.93 17.26 10.01
C MET A 169 -2.08 16.73 11.44
N LEU A 170 -1.85 15.42 11.65
CA LEU A 170 -1.85 14.80 12.97
C LEU A 170 -0.59 15.09 13.79
N SER A 171 0.51 15.51 13.15
CA SER A 171 1.82 15.72 13.80
C SER A 171 2.18 17.19 13.99
N SER A 172 1.34 18.12 13.54
CA SER A 172 1.52 19.56 13.76
C SER A 172 1.31 19.93 15.23
N THR A 173 2.35 20.49 15.86
CA THR A 173 2.40 20.84 17.28
C THR A 173 1.49 22.03 17.67
N ASP A 174 1.17 22.91 16.71
CA ASP A 174 0.30 24.09 16.90
C ASP A 174 -1.12 23.90 16.35
N ALA A 175 -1.55 22.65 16.17
CA ALA A 175 -2.83 22.34 15.56
C ALA A 175 -4.00 22.44 16.55
N ASP A 176 -5.00 23.24 16.22
CA ASP A 176 -6.31 23.18 16.89
C ASP A 176 -6.91 21.77 16.75
N SER A 177 -7.75 21.37 17.71
CA SER A 177 -8.43 20.07 17.74
C SER A 177 -9.16 19.73 16.42
N ASN A 178 -9.74 20.74 15.77
CA ASN A 178 -10.38 20.59 14.46
C ASN A 178 -9.41 20.11 13.37
N LEU A 179 -8.17 20.59 13.36
CA LEU A 179 -7.17 20.20 12.36
C LEU A 179 -6.71 18.75 12.57
N ILE A 180 -6.54 18.33 13.82
CA ILE A 180 -6.21 16.95 14.21
C ILE A 180 -7.34 16.00 13.78
N ASP A 181 -8.60 16.36 14.04
CA ASP A 181 -9.77 15.57 13.65
C ASP A 181 -9.91 15.42 12.12
N VAL A 182 -9.67 16.51 11.38
CA VAL A 182 -9.67 16.46 9.92
C VAL A 182 -8.52 15.59 9.42
N GLY A 183 -7.32 15.74 9.99
CA GLY A 183 -6.15 14.92 9.66
C GLY A 183 -6.41 13.43 9.85
N MET A 184 -7.06 13.07 10.97
CA MET A 184 -7.46 11.70 11.28
C MET A 184 -8.45 11.15 10.27
N LYS A 185 -9.50 11.92 9.94
CA LYS A 185 -10.51 11.52 8.94
C LYS A 185 -9.89 11.34 7.55
N VAL A 186 -8.98 12.23 7.14
CA VAL A 186 -8.26 12.15 5.87
C VAL A 186 -7.37 10.90 5.83
N TYR A 187 -6.60 10.64 6.90
CA TYR A 187 -5.79 9.43 7.01
C TYR A 187 -6.65 8.17 6.91
N MET A 188 -7.72 8.10 7.70
CA MET A 188 -8.64 6.97 7.75
C MET A 188 -9.36 6.72 6.43
N ALA A 189 -9.78 7.77 5.73
CA ALA A 189 -10.36 7.65 4.40
C ALA A 189 -9.35 7.06 3.39
N GLY A 190 -8.08 7.45 3.47
CA GLY A 190 -7.01 6.89 2.66
C GLY A 190 -6.79 5.40 2.92
N VAL A 191 -6.77 4.98 4.19
CA VAL A 191 -6.63 3.57 4.59
C VAL A 191 -7.85 2.74 4.14
N ALA A 192 -9.06 3.25 4.34
CA ALA A 192 -10.30 2.56 3.95
C ALA A 192 -10.41 2.37 2.44
N LEU A 193 -10.07 3.39 1.66
CA LEU A 193 -10.08 3.29 0.20
C LEU A 193 -8.96 2.36 -0.29
N GLN A 194 -7.81 2.33 0.38
CA GLN A 194 -6.74 1.38 0.08
C GLN A 194 -7.22 -0.06 0.32
N LEU A 195 -7.91 -0.32 1.43
CA LEU A 195 -8.51 -1.62 1.71
C LEU A 195 -9.44 -2.07 0.56
N ALA A 196 -10.32 -1.18 0.10
CA ALA A 196 -11.22 -1.48 -1.01
C ALA A 196 -10.45 -1.83 -2.30
N VAL A 197 -9.38 -1.08 -2.63
CA VAL A 197 -8.53 -1.35 -3.80
C VAL A 197 -7.85 -2.73 -3.69
N VAL A 198 -7.27 -3.07 -2.53
CA VAL A 198 -6.64 -4.39 -2.31
C VAL A 198 -7.67 -5.52 -2.37
N LEU A 199 -8.87 -5.34 -1.83
CA LEU A 199 -9.94 -6.35 -1.89
C LEU A 199 -10.42 -6.58 -3.33
N ILE A 200 -10.60 -5.52 -4.11
CA ILE A 200 -10.93 -5.62 -5.54
C ILE A 200 -9.82 -6.40 -6.28
N PHE A 201 -8.55 -6.07 -6.02
CA PHE A 201 -7.43 -6.78 -6.64
C PHE A 201 -7.37 -8.26 -6.24
N THR A 202 -7.68 -8.56 -4.97
CA THR A 202 -7.80 -9.93 -4.47
C THR A 202 -8.88 -10.69 -5.21
N GLY A 203 -10.05 -10.09 -5.39
CA GLY A 203 -11.14 -10.66 -6.20
C GLY A 203 -10.73 -10.91 -7.66
N ILE A 204 -9.99 -9.98 -8.28
CA ILE A 204 -9.45 -10.16 -9.64
C ILE A 204 -8.44 -11.32 -9.69
N THR A 205 -7.60 -11.47 -8.67
CA THR A 205 -6.60 -12.56 -8.59
C THR A 205 -7.27 -13.93 -8.41
N VAL A 206 -8.31 -14.00 -7.59
CA VAL A 206 -9.13 -15.21 -7.43
C VAL A 206 -9.89 -15.54 -8.72
N PHE A 207 -10.47 -14.52 -9.38
CA PHE A 207 -11.10 -14.69 -10.69
C PHE A 207 -10.10 -15.20 -11.75
N PHE A 208 -8.88 -14.68 -11.76
CA PHE A 208 -7.80 -15.16 -12.63
C PHE A 208 -7.53 -16.65 -12.41
N TYR A 209 -7.45 -17.10 -11.15
CA TYR A 209 -7.27 -18.51 -10.83
C TYR A 209 -8.36 -19.40 -11.46
N PHE A 210 -9.64 -19.05 -11.25
CA PHE A 210 -10.75 -19.83 -11.79
C PHE A 210 -10.76 -19.83 -13.31
N LYS A 211 -10.50 -18.68 -13.94
CA LYS A 211 -10.42 -18.58 -15.40
C LYS A 211 -9.27 -19.39 -15.97
N LEU A 212 -8.11 -19.37 -15.33
CA LEU A 212 -6.96 -20.17 -15.78
C LEU A 212 -7.24 -21.66 -15.63
N ARG A 213 -7.85 -22.08 -14.52
CA ARG A 213 -8.24 -23.47 -14.29
C ARG A 213 -9.19 -24.00 -15.36
N GLN A 214 -10.12 -23.17 -15.86
CA GLN A 214 -11.02 -23.53 -16.95
C GLN A 214 -10.28 -23.71 -18.28
N LEU A 215 -9.23 -22.91 -18.54
CA LEU A 215 -8.45 -22.99 -19.77
C LEU A 215 -7.48 -24.18 -19.80
N GLU A 216 -6.84 -24.50 -18.67
CA GLU A 216 -5.78 -25.52 -18.58
C GLU A 216 -6.30 -26.92 -18.19
N GLY A 217 -7.62 -27.13 -18.09
CA GLY A 217 -8.22 -28.45 -17.87
C GLY A 217 -7.79 -29.17 -16.57
N GLY A 218 -7.21 -28.45 -15.60
CA GLY A 218 -6.75 -28.98 -14.31
C GLY A 218 -5.22 -29.12 -14.14
N SER A 219 -4.42 -28.99 -15.20
CA SER A 219 -2.95 -29.13 -15.14
C SER A 219 -2.21 -27.78 -14.97
N MET A 220 -2.53 -27.03 -13.91
CA MET A 220 -1.88 -25.73 -13.62
C MET A 220 -0.46 -25.83 -13.03
N GLY A 221 0.11 -27.04 -12.91
CA GLY A 221 1.48 -27.29 -12.46
C GLY A 221 1.90 -26.48 -11.21
N ARG A 222 3.03 -25.77 -11.30
CA ARG A 222 3.54 -24.87 -10.25
C ARG A 222 2.83 -23.51 -10.21
N MET A 223 2.08 -23.16 -11.27
CA MET A 223 1.39 -21.88 -11.39
C MET A 223 0.27 -21.73 -10.36
N LYS A 224 -0.48 -22.83 -10.08
CA LYS A 224 -1.51 -22.83 -9.03
C LYS A 224 -0.95 -22.40 -7.67
N TRP A 225 0.22 -22.92 -7.31
CA TRP A 225 0.86 -22.62 -6.02
C TRP A 225 1.28 -21.17 -5.94
N LEU A 226 1.84 -20.63 -7.03
CA LEU A 226 2.19 -19.21 -7.07
C LEU A 226 0.94 -18.31 -6.96
N ILE A 227 -0.17 -18.65 -7.62
CA ILE A 227 -1.42 -17.87 -7.50
C ILE A 227 -1.93 -17.90 -6.06
N TRP A 228 -1.96 -19.09 -5.44
CA TRP A 228 -2.37 -19.23 -4.04
C TRP A 228 -1.45 -18.48 -3.08
N THR A 229 -0.13 -18.50 -3.30
CA THR A 229 0.80 -17.66 -2.54
C THR A 229 0.45 -16.18 -2.66
N MET A 230 0.18 -15.68 -3.87
CA MET A 230 -0.21 -14.27 -4.07
C MET A 230 -1.53 -13.94 -3.36
N VAL A 231 -2.52 -14.84 -3.39
CA VAL A 231 -3.79 -14.66 -2.66
C VAL A 231 -3.57 -14.61 -1.14
N VAL A 232 -2.79 -15.53 -0.59
CA VAL A 232 -2.49 -15.55 0.85
C VAL A 232 -1.73 -14.28 1.26
N VAL A 233 -0.75 -13.84 0.46
CA VAL A 233 -0.05 -12.57 0.71
C VAL A 233 -1.00 -11.37 0.68
N LEU A 234 -1.95 -11.32 -0.27
CA LEU A 234 -2.97 -10.27 -0.31
C LEU A 234 -3.85 -10.27 0.95
N LEU A 235 -4.24 -11.46 1.43
CA LEU A 235 -5.02 -11.57 2.67
C LEU A 235 -4.24 -11.08 3.89
N LEU A 236 -2.94 -11.36 3.98
CA LEU A 236 -2.07 -10.84 5.05
C LEU A 236 -1.92 -9.31 4.99
N ILE A 237 -1.82 -8.74 3.78
CA ILE A 237 -1.84 -7.28 3.57
C ILE A 237 -3.18 -6.70 4.01
N VAL A 238 -4.31 -7.37 3.69
CA VAL A 238 -5.65 -6.97 4.13
C VAL A 238 -5.74 -6.96 5.66
N THR A 239 -5.24 -7.98 6.35
CA THR A 239 -5.20 -8.02 7.83
C THR A 239 -4.51 -6.78 8.39
N ARG A 240 -3.36 -6.41 7.84
CA ARG A 240 -2.63 -5.20 8.24
C ARG A 240 -3.44 -3.93 7.99
N ILE A 241 -4.06 -3.78 6.82
CA ILE A 241 -4.85 -2.58 6.50
C ILE A 241 -6.08 -2.46 7.42
N VAL A 242 -6.73 -3.59 7.74
CA VAL A 242 -7.84 -3.62 8.71
C VAL A 242 -7.36 -3.23 10.10
N TYR A 243 -6.22 -3.76 10.55
CA TYR A 243 -5.60 -3.32 11.81
C TYR A 243 -5.38 -1.82 11.82
N ARG A 244 -4.82 -1.22 10.75
CA ARG A 244 -4.64 0.24 10.65
C ARG A 244 -5.92 1.04 10.70
N LEU A 245 -7.00 0.50 10.15
CA LEU A 245 -8.31 1.12 10.23
C LEU A 245 -8.87 1.06 11.66
N VAL A 246 -8.68 -0.06 12.36
CA VAL A 246 -9.15 -0.21 13.75
C VAL A 246 -8.25 0.53 14.74
N GLU A 247 -6.95 0.64 14.48
CA GLU A 247 -5.97 1.36 15.30
C GLU A 247 -6.37 2.83 15.51
N PHE A 248 -6.87 3.50 14.46
CA PHE A 248 -7.27 4.90 14.51
C PHE A 248 -8.79 5.14 14.47
N GLY A 249 -9.60 4.08 14.33
CA GLY A 249 -11.07 4.16 14.30
C GLY A 249 -11.74 4.76 15.54
N PRO A 250 -11.32 4.38 16.77
CA PRO A 250 -11.84 4.95 18.01
C PRO A 250 -11.36 6.37 18.34
N GLY A 251 -10.45 6.94 17.55
CA GLY A 251 -9.74 8.18 17.87
C GLY A 251 -8.40 7.98 18.60
N VAL A 252 -7.56 9.01 18.61
CA VAL A 252 -6.29 9.06 19.36
C VAL A 252 -6.60 9.43 20.81
N ASN A 253 -7.24 8.50 21.53
CA ASN A 253 -7.64 8.70 22.92
C ASN A 253 -6.80 7.81 23.85
N ALA A 254 -6.56 8.27 25.08
CA ALA A 254 -5.81 7.55 26.12
C ALA A 254 -6.41 6.19 26.56
N HIS A 255 -7.57 5.82 26.01
CA HIS A 255 -8.26 4.54 26.26
C HIS A 255 -8.12 3.55 25.08
N ASN A 256 -7.41 3.93 24.01
CA ASN A 256 -7.22 3.08 22.86
C ASN A 256 -6.08 2.08 23.14
N ALA A 257 -6.45 0.90 23.62
CA ALA A 257 -5.52 -0.18 23.94
C ALA A 257 -4.59 -0.57 22.76
N LEU A 258 -5.01 -0.31 21.51
CA LEU A 258 -4.19 -0.58 20.32
C LEU A 258 -2.98 0.35 20.19
N LEU A 259 -3.06 1.57 20.76
CA LEU A 259 -1.96 2.55 20.74
C LEU A 259 -1.00 2.37 21.93
N ILE A 260 -1.45 1.76 23.02
CA ILE A 260 -0.75 1.69 24.31
C ILE A 260 -0.01 0.35 24.49
N HIS A 261 -0.30 -0.64 23.67
CA HIS A 261 0.30 -1.97 23.76
C HIS A 261 1.08 -2.30 22.48
N GLU A 262 2.41 -2.39 22.60
CA GLU A 262 3.31 -2.70 21.48
C GLU A 262 3.03 -4.05 20.82
N GLU A 263 2.45 -5.00 21.54
CA GLU A 263 2.09 -6.32 21.05
C GLU A 263 1.11 -6.31 19.88
N TYR A 264 0.19 -5.34 19.80
CA TYR A 264 -0.76 -5.24 18.70
C TYR A 264 -0.10 -4.90 17.36
N PRO A 265 0.69 -3.81 17.21
CA PRO A 265 1.37 -3.53 15.96
C PRO A 265 2.44 -4.59 15.63
N LEU A 266 3.04 -5.27 16.60
CA LEU A 266 3.93 -6.39 16.32
C LEU A 266 3.16 -7.62 15.78
N GLY A 267 2.04 -7.97 16.41
CA GLY A 267 1.27 -9.17 16.10
C GLY A 267 0.36 -9.04 14.87
N LEU A 268 -0.34 -7.92 14.71
CA LEU A 268 -1.38 -7.73 13.68
C LEU A 268 -0.91 -6.93 12.47
N ASP A 269 0.28 -6.35 12.54
CA ASP A 269 0.85 -5.57 11.45
C ASP A 269 2.21 -6.13 11.00
N ALA A 270 3.21 -6.20 11.89
CA ALA A 270 4.53 -6.67 11.50
C ALA A 270 4.55 -8.17 11.16
N THR A 271 3.86 -9.00 11.95
CA THR A 271 3.84 -10.45 11.76
C THR A 271 3.20 -10.89 10.43
N PRO A 272 2.03 -10.37 10.01
CA PRO A 272 1.46 -10.69 8.69
C PRO A 272 2.41 -10.34 7.54
N ILE A 273 3.11 -9.21 7.64
CA ILE A 273 4.07 -8.78 6.62
C ILE A 273 5.33 -9.65 6.60
N LEU A 274 5.82 -10.05 7.77
CA LEU A 274 6.92 -11.02 7.87
C LEU A 274 6.53 -12.35 7.21
N ILE A 275 5.35 -12.90 7.55
CA ILE A 275 4.84 -14.13 6.95
C ILE A 275 4.71 -13.97 5.43
N ALA A 276 4.17 -12.83 4.96
CA ALA A 276 4.06 -12.54 3.54
C ALA A 276 5.42 -12.60 2.83
N LEU A 277 6.44 -11.94 3.38
CA LEU A 277 7.78 -11.95 2.79
C LEU A 277 8.44 -13.35 2.84
N VAL A 278 8.21 -14.12 3.89
CA VAL A 278 8.67 -15.52 3.99
C VAL A 278 7.98 -16.40 2.95
N LEU A 279 6.68 -16.26 2.77
CA LEU A 279 5.93 -16.97 1.72
C LEU A 279 6.46 -16.64 0.33
N LEU A 280 6.79 -15.37 0.08
CA LEU A 280 7.41 -14.93 -1.18
C LEU A 280 8.85 -15.46 -1.36
N ASN A 281 9.59 -15.70 -0.27
CA ASN A 281 10.88 -16.41 -0.32
C ASN A 281 10.68 -17.89 -0.71
N ILE A 282 9.73 -18.58 -0.08
CA ILE A 282 9.48 -20.00 -0.35
C ILE A 282 8.99 -20.20 -1.79
N MET A 283 7.99 -19.42 -2.20
CA MET A 283 7.40 -19.45 -3.54
C MET A 283 7.86 -18.27 -4.38
N HIS A 284 9.17 -18.17 -4.59
CA HIS A 284 9.74 -17.12 -5.41
C HIS A 284 9.25 -17.21 -6.87
N PRO A 285 8.74 -16.12 -7.48
CA PRO A 285 8.21 -16.15 -8.85
C PRO A 285 9.20 -16.65 -9.91
N GLY A 286 10.51 -16.50 -9.67
CA GLY A 286 11.58 -17.02 -10.54
C GLY A 286 11.61 -18.54 -10.69
N PHE A 287 10.92 -19.28 -9.82
CA PHE A 287 10.76 -20.73 -9.96
C PHE A 287 9.69 -21.13 -10.99
N VAL A 288 8.68 -20.29 -11.19
CA VAL A 288 7.51 -20.61 -12.02
C VAL A 288 7.54 -19.87 -13.35
N LEU A 289 7.93 -18.59 -13.35
CA LEU A 289 7.97 -17.74 -14.55
C LEU A 289 9.31 -17.93 -15.30
N ARG A 290 9.50 -19.10 -15.93
CA ARG A 290 10.66 -19.41 -16.78
C ARG A 290 10.22 -19.42 -18.26
N GLY A 291 10.72 -18.48 -19.07
CA GLY A 291 10.47 -18.42 -20.52
C GLY A 291 10.65 -17.02 -21.15
N PRO A 292 10.66 -16.90 -22.50
CA PRO A 292 10.81 -15.62 -23.21
C PRO A 292 9.73 -14.60 -22.85
N GLU A 293 8.50 -15.05 -22.59
CA GLU A 293 7.33 -14.24 -22.23
C GLU A 293 7.22 -13.97 -20.71
N SER A 294 8.24 -14.35 -19.91
CA SER A 294 8.21 -14.20 -18.45
C SER A 294 8.49 -12.77 -17.97
N GLU A 295 9.01 -11.91 -18.85
CA GLU A 295 9.20 -10.48 -18.58
C GLU A 295 8.37 -9.67 -19.56
N PHE A 296 7.83 -8.54 -19.10
CA PHE A 296 7.17 -7.61 -20.02
C PHE A 296 8.17 -7.10 -21.05
N PRO A 297 7.81 -7.08 -22.35
CA PRO A 297 8.71 -6.61 -23.40
C PRO A 297 9.14 -5.18 -23.13
N LYS A 298 10.46 -4.97 -23.06
CA LYS A 298 11.03 -3.64 -22.92
C LYS A 298 11.02 -2.96 -24.27
N LEU A 299 9.94 -2.26 -24.57
CA LEU A 299 9.94 -1.31 -25.67
C LEU A 299 11.03 -0.27 -25.40
N SER A 300 12.05 -0.26 -26.24
CA SER A 300 13.14 0.72 -26.25
C SER A 300 12.56 2.13 -26.31
N ARG A 301 13.28 3.13 -25.79
CA ARG A 301 12.85 4.55 -25.91
C ARG A 301 12.57 4.93 -27.37
N LYS A 302 13.30 4.34 -28.33
CA LYS A 302 13.06 4.49 -29.77
C LYS A 302 11.73 3.87 -30.21
N GLU A 303 11.46 2.63 -29.82
CA GLU A 303 10.20 1.93 -30.16
C GLU A 303 8.98 2.59 -29.51
N LYS A 304 9.10 3.09 -28.26
CA LYS A 304 8.06 3.87 -27.61
C LYS A 304 7.76 5.18 -28.34
N LYS A 305 8.79 5.85 -28.88
CA LYS A 305 8.63 7.04 -29.71
C LYS A 305 7.95 6.70 -31.04
N ALA A 306 8.41 5.64 -31.72
CA ALA A 306 7.82 5.16 -32.97
C ALA A 306 6.32 4.81 -32.80
N LEU A 307 5.96 4.03 -31.78
CA LEU A 307 4.55 3.71 -31.47
C LEU A 307 3.71 4.95 -31.11
N LYS A 308 4.31 5.96 -30.50
CA LYS A 308 3.62 7.22 -30.19
C LYS A 308 3.41 8.05 -31.46
N GLU A 309 4.38 8.07 -32.36
CA GLU A 309 4.31 8.71 -33.67
C GLU A 309 3.29 8.02 -34.57
N GLU A 310 3.31 6.70 -34.65
CA GLU A 310 2.35 5.88 -35.39
C GLU A 310 0.91 6.10 -34.89
N LYS A 311 0.69 6.10 -33.57
CA LYS A 311 -0.62 6.45 -32.99
C LYS A 311 -1.03 7.90 -33.28
N LYS A 312 -0.07 8.83 -33.31
CA LYS A 312 -0.33 10.24 -33.66
C LYS A 312 -0.71 10.36 -35.14
N GLN A 313 -0.04 9.62 -36.02
CA GLN A 313 -0.36 9.54 -37.45
C GLN A 313 -1.72 8.88 -37.69
N ALA A 314 -2.00 7.75 -37.05
CA ALA A 314 -3.31 7.09 -37.13
C ALA A 314 -4.45 7.99 -36.62
N LYS A 315 -4.24 8.74 -35.53
CA LYS A 315 -5.23 9.71 -35.03
C LYS A 315 -5.42 10.88 -36.01
N LYS A 316 -4.36 11.34 -36.68
CA LYS A 316 -4.43 12.38 -37.72
C LYS A 316 -5.16 11.86 -38.96
N ALA A 317 -4.83 10.67 -39.45
CA ALA A 317 -5.52 10.03 -40.58
C ALA A 317 -7.01 9.83 -40.31
N ARG A 318 -7.37 9.38 -39.09
CA ARG A 318 -8.78 9.24 -38.69
C ARG A 318 -9.52 10.58 -38.62
N LYS A 319 -8.84 11.67 -38.25
CA LYS A 319 -9.43 13.02 -38.27
C LYS A 319 -9.59 13.55 -39.69
N ALA A 320 -8.59 13.37 -40.54
CA ALA A 320 -8.64 13.76 -41.95
C ALA A 320 -9.77 13.03 -42.68
N GLY A 321 -9.88 11.71 -42.52
CA GLY A 321 -10.99 10.94 -43.10
C GLY A 321 -12.37 11.35 -42.56
N ALA A 322 -12.47 11.76 -41.29
CA ALA A 322 -13.72 12.29 -40.75
C ALA A 322 -14.10 13.66 -41.34
N GLN A 323 -13.11 14.52 -41.62
CA GLN A 323 -13.30 15.80 -42.29
C GLN A 323 -13.68 15.61 -43.77
N GLU A 324 -13.03 14.69 -44.45
CA GLU A 324 -13.32 14.36 -45.86
C GLU A 324 -14.76 13.80 -46.02
N VAL A 325 -15.23 13.00 -45.07
CA VAL A 325 -16.62 12.51 -45.04
C VAL A 325 -17.63 13.63 -44.72
N GLU A 326 -17.21 14.67 -44.02
CA GLU A 326 -18.02 15.84 -43.67
C GLU A 326 -18.14 16.85 -44.82
N GLU A 327 -17.10 16.96 -45.66
CA GLU A 327 -17.07 17.79 -46.87
C GLU A 327 -17.83 17.17 -48.07
N LEU A 328 -18.23 15.89 -47.98
CA LEU A 328 -19.01 15.24 -49.03
C LEU A 328 -20.44 15.82 -49.14
N PRO A 329 -20.99 15.95 -50.37
CA PRO A 329 -22.40 16.30 -50.57
C PRO A 329 -23.34 15.39 -49.79
N ILE A 330 -24.47 15.93 -49.30
CA ILE A 330 -25.40 15.27 -48.37
C ILE A 330 -25.86 13.88 -48.88
N ASP A 331 -26.06 13.74 -50.20
CA ASP A 331 -26.38 12.48 -50.90
C ASP A 331 -25.32 11.37 -50.69
N LYS A 332 -24.02 11.75 -50.72
CA LYS A 332 -22.89 10.82 -50.61
C LYS A 332 -22.57 10.49 -49.15
N ARG A 333 -22.80 11.44 -48.23
CA ARG A 333 -22.65 11.25 -46.78
C ARG A 333 -23.61 10.19 -46.23
N SER A 334 -24.82 10.11 -46.79
CA SER A 334 -25.85 9.09 -46.51
C SER A 334 -25.45 7.68 -46.96
N ARG A 335 -24.82 7.54 -48.14
CA ARG A 335 -24.32 6.25 -48.65
C ARG A 335 -23.07 5.76 -47.91
N SER A 336 -22.14 6.66 -47.59
CA SER A 336 -20.92 6.33 -46.84
C SER A 336 -21.25 5.82 -45.43
N SER A 337 -22.17 6.48 -44.72
CA SER A 337 -22.63 6.06 -43.39
C SER A 337 -23.31 4.67 -43.38
N ARG A 338 -23.86 4.23 -44.51
CA ARG A 338 -24.53 2.92 -44.67
C ARG A 338 -23.55 1.76 -44.96
N GLN A 339 -22.32 2.06 -45.40
CA GLN A 339 -21.27 1.05 -45.65
C GLN A 339 -20.35 0.80 -44.44
N VAL A 340 -20.47 1.60 -43.38
CA VAL A 340 -19.57 1.58 -42.20
C VAL A 340 -20.21 0.90 -40.97
N VAL A 341 -21.45 0.40 -41.08
CA VAL A 341 -22.14 -0.39 -40.03
C VAL A 341 -21.81 -1.87 -40.16
#